data_AF-A0A7G6X894-F1
#
_entry.id   AF-A0A7G6X894-F1
#
_cell.length_a   1.000
_cell.length_b   1.000
_cell.length_c   1.000
_cell.angle_alpha   90.00
_cell.angle_beta   90.00
_cell.angle_gamma   90.00
#
_symmetry.space_group_name_H-M   'P 1'
#
loop_
_entity.id
_entity.type
_entity.pdbx_description
1 polymer ?
#
loop_
_entity_poly.entity_id
_entity_poly.type
_entity_poly.pdbx_seq_one_letter_code
_entity_poly.pdbx_strand_id
1 'polypeptide(L)'
;MNDSTMDKVFDRLLSRGVSKSEFRGCSPQEIGEIKARQGVSAIPGEYLCYLQHIGRGAGSFQKGTDAYYPNVLDLKEAAEELLEENGSKIVLGPKSLVFEMHQGYEFAWFPDVETNRPAVNWYSEVSGDEIKEWPSLPAYLMYRLRGG
;
A
#
# COMPACT_ATOMS: atom_id res chain seq x y z
N MET A 1 -5.17 1.78 26.61
CA MET A 1 -5.38 2.66 25.45
C MET A 1 -4.57 2.07 24.33
N ASN A 2 -5.23 1.42 23.37
CA ASN A 2 -4.56 0.80 22.24
C ASN A 2 -4.18 1.91 21.27
N ASP A 3 -2.94 2.42 21.38
CA ASP A 3 -2.31 3.18 20.29
C ASP A 3 -2.22 2.25 19.08
N SER A 4 -3.22 2.30 18.19
CA SER A 4 -3.11 1.63 16.91
C SER A 4 -1.96 2.30 16.16
N THR A 5 -1.03 1.53 15.60
CA THR A 5 0.17 2.09 14.96
C THR A 5 -0.19 2.96 13.75
N MET A 6 -1.38 2.77 13.17
CA MET A 6 -1.97 3.63 12.14
C MET A 6 -2.36 5.03 12.64
N ASP A 7 -2.76 5.20 13.90
CA ASP A 7 -3.12 6.52 14.44
C ASP A 7 -1.91 7.47 14.37
N LYS A 8 -0.72 6.95 14.65
CA LYS A 8 0.54 7.70 14.53
C LYS A 8 0.82 8.15 13.09
N VAL A 9 0.41 7.36 12.10
CA VAL A 9 0.50 7.75 10.68
C VAL A 9 -0.46 8.91 10.41
N PHE A 10 -1.71 8.82 10.88
CA PHE A 10 -2.70 9.87 10.70
C PHE A 10 -2.29 11.17 11.41
N ASP A 11 -1.83 11.10 12.65
CA ASP A 11 -1.29 12.24 13.38
C ASP A 11 -0.10 12.88 12.65
N ARG A 12 0.76 12.04 12.06
CA ARG A 12 1.88 12.53 11.26
C ARG A 12 1.39 13.28 10.02
N LEU A 13 0.38 12.77 9.31
CA LEU A 13 -0.23 13.47 8.16
C LEU A 13 -0.78 14.84 8.56
N LEU A 14 -1.53 14.90 9.66
CA LEU A 14 -2.07 16.15 10.20
C LEU A 14 -0.94 17.14 10.54
N SER A 15 0.12 16.66 11.19
CA SER A 15 1.30 17.50 11.53
C SER A 15 2.06 18.03 10.30
N ARG A 16 1.92 17.37 9.14
CA ARG A 16 2.51 17.80 7.87
C ARG A 16 1.59 18.74 7.07
N GLY A 17 0.45 19.12 7.62
CA GLY A 17 -0.47 20.09 7.03
C GLY A 17 -1.56 19.49 6.16
N VAL A 18 -1.73 18.16 6.14
CA VAL A 18 -2.93 17.55 5.55
C VAL A 18 -4.10 17.80 6.50
N SER A 19 -5.16 18.41 6.02
CA SER A 19 -6.36 18.62 6.84
C SER A 19 -7.14 17.32 6.97
N LYS A 20 -7.76 17.10 8.14
CA LYS A 20 -8.68 15.98 8.35
C LYS A 20 -9.86 15.98 7.37
N SER A 21 -10.27 17.15 6.86
CA SER A 21 -11.31 17.26 5.83
C SER A 21 -10.89 16.70 4.47
N GLU A 22 -9.59 16.49 4.24
CA GLU A 22 -9.05 15.90 3.02
C GLU A 22 -8.96 14.37 3.10
N PHE A 23 -9.21 13.79 4.28
CA PHE A 23 -9.23 12.34 4.46
C PHE A 23 -10.52 11.80 3.85
N ARG A 24 -10.37 10.97 2.82
CA ARG A 24 -11.48 10.34 2.12
C ARG A 24 -11.26 8.83 2.16
N GLY A 25 -12.12 8.13 2.89
CA GLY A 25 -12.11 6.69 2.98
C GLY A 25 -12.81 5.99 1.81
N CYS A 26 -12.47 4.73 1.61
CA CYS A 26 -13.23 3.80 0.78
C CYS A 26 -14.47 3.31 1.53
N SER A 27 -15.55 3.13 0.78
CA SER A 27 -16.75 2.40 1.19
C SER A 27 -16.48 0.89 1.30
N PRO A 28 -17.34 0.14 2.02
CA PRO A 28 -17.25 -1.31 2.07
C PRO A 28 -17.29 -1.99 0.68
N GLN A 29 -18.05 -1.42 -0.26
CA GLN A 29 -18.16 -1.91 -1.64
C GLN A 29 -16.82 -1.75 -2.38
N GLU A 30 -16.20 -0.58 -2.30
CA GLU A 30 -14.89 -0.31 -2.91
C GLU A 30 -13.80 -1.21 -2.31
N ILE A 31 -13.83 -1.45 -0.99
CA ILE A 31 -12.88 -2.38 -0.34
C ILE A 31 -13.11 -3.82 -0.81
N GLY A 32 -14.38 -4.23 -1.00
CA GLY A 32 -14.72 -5.52 -1.58
C GLY A 32 -14.22 -5.68 -3.01
N GLU A 33 -14.31 -4.62 -3.81
CA GLU A 33 -13.79 -4.57 -5.18
C GLU A 33 -12.26 -4.69 -5.21
N ILE A 34 -11.54 -3.93 -4.36
CA ILE A 34 -10.08 -4.04 -4.22
C ILE A 34 -9.69 -5.49 -3.90
N LYS A 35 -10.34 -6.09 -2.91
CA LYS A 35 -10.09 -7.49 -2.52
C LYS A 35 -10.29 -8.45 -3.71
N ALA A 36 -11.37 -8.27 -4.47
CA ALA A 36 -11.71 -9.10 -5.60
C ALA A 36 -10.74 -8.93 -6.78
N ARG A 37 -10.41 -7.69 -7.16
CA ARG A 37 -9.48 -7.38 -8.27
C ARG A 37 -8.05 -7.83 -7.96
N GLN A 38 -7.62 -7.70 -6.71
CA GLN A 38 -6.31 -8.19 -6.26
C GLN A 38 -6.25 -9.73 -6.10
N GLY A 39 -7.40 -10.41 -6.17
CA GLY A 39 -7.48 -11.87 -6.11
C GLY A 39 -7.12 -12.48 -4.75
N VAL A 40 -7.31 -11.74 -3.65
CA VAL A 40 -6.86 -12.16 -2.31
C VAL A 40 -7.99 -12.60 -1.38
N SER A 41 -7.69 -13.48 -0.43
CA SER A 41 -8.64 -14.03 0.53
C SER A 41 -9.03 -13.05 1.65
N ALA A 42 -8.18 -12.07 1.95
CA ALA A 42 -8.40 -11.07 3.01
C ALA A 42 -7.71 -9.73 2.70
N ILE A 43 -8.11 -8.68 3.42
CA ILE A 43 -7.41 -7.39 3.48
C ILE A 43 -6.72 -7.30 4.84
N PRO A 44 -5.39 -7.07 4.90
CA PRO A 44 -4.67 -6.83 6.15
C PRO A 44 -5.32 -5.78 7.03
N GLY A 45 -5.37 -5.98 8.35
CA GLY A 45 -6.08 -5.05 9.27
C GLY A 45 -5.57 -3.61 9.22
N GLU A 46 -4.25 -3.42 9.09
CA GLU A 46 -3.66 -2.07 8.96
C GLU A 46 -4.03 -1.43 7.62
N TYR A 47 -4.05 -2.20 6.53
CA TYR A 47 -4.46 -1.71 5.21
C TYR A 47 -5.96 -1.45 5.14
N LEU A 48 -6.78 -2.26 5.82
CA LEU A 48 -8.21 -2.00 5.98
C LEU A 48 -8.44 -0.65 6.68
N CYS A 49 -7.71 -0.38 7.76
CA CYS A 49 -7.77 0.90 8.46
C CYS A 49 -7.33 2.05 7.55
N TYR A 50 -6.24 1.88 6.79
CA TYR A 50 -5.80 2.83 5.77
C TYR A 50 -6.92 3.12 4.75
N LEU A 51 -7.51 2.08 4.15
CA LEU A 51 -8.56 2.21 3.14
C LEU A 51 -9.79 2.92 3.70
N GLN A 52 -10.24 2.56 4.90
CA GLN A 52 -11.42 3.15 5.54
C GLN A 52 -11.27 4.64 5.86
N HIS A 53 -10.04 5.13 6.10
CA HIS A 53 -9.82 6.53 6.47
C HIS A 53 -9.35 7.40 5.31
N ILE A 54 -8.44 6.87 4.48
CA ILE A 54 -7.75 7.64 3.44
C ILE A 54 -7.64 6.92 2.10
N GLY A 55 -8.33 5.80 1.90
CA GLY A 55 -8.23 4.98 0.68
C GLY A 55 -8.63 5.69 -0.64
N ARG A 56 -9.30 6.84 -0.58
CA ARG A 56 -9.64 7.70 -1.73
C ARG A 56 -8.87 9.02 -1.75
N GLY A 57 -7.98 9.23 -0.78
CA GLY A 57 -7.11 10.39 -0.72
C GLY A 57 -6.91 10.94 0.69
N ALA A 58 -5.79 11.63 0.86
CA ALA A 58 -5.45 12.45 2.02
C ALA A 58 -4.64 13.68 1.58
N GLY A 59 -5.27 14.56 0.82
CA GLY A 59 -4.64 15.80 0.33
C GLY A 59 -3.44 15.54 -0.57
N SER A 60 -2.30 16.14 -0.24
CA SER A 60 -1.04 15.98 -0.98
C SER A 60 -0.25 14.71 -0.64
N PHE A 61 -0.72 13.88 0.29
CA PHE A 61 -0.09 12.62 0.62
C PHE A 61 -0.13 11.65 -0.57
N GLN A 62 0.98 10.94 -0.83
CA GLN A 62 1.13 10.00 -1.95
C GLN A 62 0.94 10.64 -3.34
N LYS A 63 1.16 11.95 -3.49
CA LYS A 63 1.15 12.60 -4.81
C LYS A 63 2.21 11.97 -5.72
N GLY A 64 1.78 11.50 -6.89
CA GLY A 64 2.65 10.78 -7.85
C GLY A 64 2.76 9.28 -7.58
N THR A 65 2.02 8.76 -6.60
CA THR A 65 1.90 7.32 -6.32
C THR A 65 0.46 6.89 -6.55
N ASP A 66 0.27 5.81 -7.27
CA ASP A 66 -1.00 5.10 -7.31
C ASP A 66 -1.18 4.32 -6.01
N ALA A 67 -1.86 4.95 -5.05
CA ALA A 67 -2.09 4.39 -3.70
C ALA A 67 -3.56 4.53 -3.24
N TYR A 68 -4.42 5.08 -4.10
CA TYR A 68 -5.82 5.34 -3.81
C TYR A 68 -6.75 4.65 -4.80
N TYR A 69 -7.96 4.33 -4.37
CA TYR A 69 -9.03 3.87 -5.24
C TYR A 69 -9.38 4.97 -6.28
N PRO A 70 -9.62 4.60 -7.56
CA PRO A 70 -9.64 3.25 -8.12
C PRO A 70 -8.28 2.72 -8.61
N ASN A 71 -7.22 3.52 -8.58
CA ASN A 71 -5.93 3.18 -9.17
C ASN A 71 -5.30 1.91 -8.55
N VAL A 72 -5.63 1.59 -7.29
CA VAL A 72 -5.15 0.38 -6.60
C VAL A 72 -5.74 -0.93 -7.13
N LEU A 73 -6.81 -0.90 -7.93
CA LEU A 73 -7.52 -2.11 -8.36
C LEU A 73 -6.61 -3.07 -9.13
N ASP A 74 -5.81 -2.53 -10.05
CA ASP A 74 -5.07 -3.30 -11.04
C ASP A 74 -3.55 -3.31 -10.78
N LEU A 75 -3.12 -2.84 -9.60
CA LEU A 75 -1.69 -2.72 -9.28
C LEU A 75 -0.94 -4.04 -9.22
N LYS A 76 -1.62 -5.16 -8.94
CA LYS A 76 -0.97 -6.47 -8.93
C LYS A 76 -0.57 -6.89 -10.33
N GLU A 77 -1.48 -6.72 -11.30
CA GLU A 77 -1.22 -6.97 -12.72
C GLU A 77 -0.09 -6.06 -13.22
N ALA A 78 -0.17 -4.76 -12.95
CA ALA A 78 0.89 -3.81 -13.33
C ALA A 78 2.26 -4.14 -12.69
N ALA A 79 2.27 -4.63 -11.45
CA ALA A 79 3.51 -5.04 -10.80
C ALA A 79 4.08 -6.34 -11.40
N GLU A 80 3.22 -7.30 -11.78
CA GLU A 80 3.63 -8.52 -12.48
C GLU A 80 4.23 -8.18 -13.85
N GLU A 81 3.61 -7.27 -14.61
CA GLU A 81 4.13 -6.74 -15.89
C GLU A 81 5.51 -6.09 -15.70
N LEU A 82 5.66 -5.22 -14.71
CA LEU A 82 6.94 -4.56 -14.42
C LEU A 82 8.06 -5.57 -14.10
N LEU A 83 7.74 -6.60 -13.33
CA LEU A 83 8.71 -7.66 -12.99
C LEU A 83 9.12 -8.46 -14.24
N GLU A 84 8.17 -8.78 -15.12
CA GLU A 84 8.41 -9.49 -16.37
C GLU A 84 9.28 -8.67 -17.33
N GLU A 85 8.95 -7.39 -17.55
CA GLU A 85 9.70 -6.48 -18.42
C GLU A 85 11.16 -6.33 -18.00
N ASN A 86 11.43 -6.40 -16.69
CA ASN A 86 12.76 -6.31 -16.12
C ASN A 86 13.49 -7.66 -15.98
N GLY A 87 12.85 -8.77 -16.40
CA GLY A 87 13.41 -10.12 -16.25
C GLY A 87 13.69 -10.50 -14.79
N SER A 88 12.91 -9.94 -13.85
CA SER A 88 13.06 -10.19 -12.43
C SER A 88 12.75 -11.64 -12.06
N LYS A 89 13.42 -12.17 -11.05
CA LYS A 89 13.11 -13.49 -10.48
C LYS A 89 12.03 -13.44 -9.41
N ILE A 90 11.58 -12.25 -9.02
CA ILE A 90 10.53 -12.06 -8.03
C ILE A 90 9.20 -12.51 -8.65
N VAL A 91 8.39 -13.20 -7.87
CA VAL A 91 7.06 -13.64 -8.28
C VAL A 91 6.05 -13.24 -7.21
N LEU A 92 4.98 -12.56 -7.63
CA LEU A 92 3.86 -12.26 -6.73
C LEU A 92 2.95 -13.49 -6.61
N GLY A 93 2.78 -13.97 -5.38
CA GLY A 93 1.96 -15.13 -5.12
C GLY A 93 0.46 -14.83 -5.16
N PRO A 94 -0.40 -15.87 -5.13
CA PRO A 94 -1.86 -15.68 -5.04
C PRO A 94 -2.29 -14.95 -3.76
N LYS A 95 -1.47 -14.98 -2.71
CA LYS A 95 -1.71 -14.26 -1.45
C LYS A 95 -1.10 -12.86 -1.39
N SER A 96 -0.40 -12.45 -2.45
CA SER A 96 0.18 -11.11 -2.53
C SER A 96 -0.89 -10.07 -2.84
N LEU A 97 -0.83 -8.94 -2.15
CA LEU A 97 -1.63 -7.73 -2.43
C LEU A 97 -0.71 -6.55 -2.65
N VAL A 98 -0.79 -5.91 -3.82
CA VAL A 98 -0.03 -4.69 -4.13
C VAL A 98 -0.90 -3.49 -3.76
N PHE A 99 -0.38 -2.60 -2.93
CA PHE A 99 -1.16 -1.49 -2.38
C PHE A 99 -0.67 -0.10 -2.80
N GLU A 100 0.54 0.00 -3.35
CA GLU A 100 0.98 1.22 -4.01
C GLU A 100 1.99 0.96 -5.12
N MET A 101 1.99 1.82 -6.13
CA MET A 101 3.01 1.90 -7.17
C MET A 101 3.43 3.34 -7.40
N HIS A 102 4.73 3.60 -7.44
CA HIS A 102 5.28 4.94 -7.66
C HIS A 102 5.80 5.07 -9.09
N GLN A 103 5.09 5.86 -9.91
CA GLN A 103 5.45 6.20 -11.28
C GLN A 103 5.83 5.01 -12.18
N GLY A 104 5.31 3.81 -11.90
CA GLY A 104 5.53 2.62 -12.72
C GLY A 104 6.86 1.89 -12.52
N TYR A 105 7.78 2.34 -11.66
CA TYR A 105 9.10 1.69 -11.49
C TYR A 105 9.36 1.14 -10.09
N GLU A 106 8.49 1.43 -9.12
CA GLU A 106 8.55 0.87 -7.76
C GLU A 106 7.15 0.50 -7.28
N PHE A 107 7.03 -0.56 -6.49
CA PHE A 107 5.78 -0.90 -5.85
C PHE A 107 6.00 -1.51 -4.46
N ALA A 108 4.98 -1.42 -3.61
CA ALA A 108 4.96 -2.06 -2.31
C ALA A 108 3.77 -3.01 -2.20
N TRP A 109 4.00 -4.15 -1.54
CA TRP A 109 3.01 -5.21 -1.43
C TRP A 109 3.08 -5.93 -0.09
N PHE A 110 1.99 -6.56 0.28
CA PHE A 110 1.96 -7.58 1.32
C PHE A 110 2.23 -8.94 0.65
N PRO A 111 3.27 -9.70 1.03
CA PRO A 111 3.56 -10.99 0.42
C PRO A 111 2.54 -12.08 0.79
N ASP A 112 1.95 -12.00 1.98
CA ASP A 112 0.90 -12.92 2.43
C ASP A 112 -0.09 -12.18 3.33
N VAL A 113 -1.29 -11.93 2.79
CA VAL A 113 -2.41 -11.27 3.50
C VAL A 113 -3.05 -12.10 4.62
N GLU A 114 -2.77 -13.40 4.70
CA GLU A 114 -3.34 -14.30 5.71
C GLU A 114 -2.56 -14.29 7.02
N THR A 115 -1.40 -13.62 7.03
CA THR A 115 -0.57 -13.48 8.21
C THR A 115 -1.20 -12.49 9.21
N ASN A 116 -1.07 -12.77 10.51
CA ASN A 116 -1.62 -11.92 11.55
C ASN A 116 -0.88 -10.58 11.71
N ARG A 117 0.36 -10.51 11.22
CA ARG A 117 1.22 -9.32 11.21
C ARG A 117 1.94 -9.26 9.87
N PRO A 118 1.26 -8.81 8.80
CA PRO A 118 1.85 -8.84 7.48
C PRO A 118 2.95 -7.79 7.36
N ALA A 119 4.14 -8.26 6.98
CA ALA A 119 5.23 -7.39 6.56
C ALA A 119 4.87 -6.69 5.24
N VAL A 120 5.59 -5.61 4.95
CA VAL A 120 5.52 -4.92 3.66
C VAL A 120 6.83 -5.14 2.93
N ASN A 121 6.74 -5.67 1.72
CA ASN A 121 7.85 -5.74 0.80
C ASN A 121 7.78 -4.58 -0.19
N TRP A 122 8.93 -4.19 -0.70
CA TRP A 122 9.07 -3.15 -1.71
C TRP A 122 10.11 -3.56 -2.74
N TYR A 123 9.81 -3.21 -3.97
CA TYR A 123 10.64 -3.43 -5.15
C TYR A 123 10.85 -2.11 -5.87
N SER A 124 12.01 -1.95 -6.50
CA SER A 124 12.33 -0.88 -7.43
C SER A 124 13.22 -1.42 -8.54
N GLU A 125 12.91 -1.05 -9.78
CA GLU A 125 13.71 -1.40 -10.96
C GLU A 125 15.20 -1.09 -10.74
N VAL A 126 15.51 0.05 -10.11
CA VAL A 126 16.88 0.50 -9.81
C VAL A 126 17.62 -0.46 -8.88
N SER A 127 16.90 -1.13 -7.96
CA SER A 127 17.49 -2.07 -7.01
C SER A 127 17.51 -3.52 -7.54
N GLY A 128 16.89 -3.78 -8.69
CA GLY A 128 16.74 -5.12 -9.25
C GLY A 128 15.99 -6.05 -8.29
N ASP A 129 16.42 -7.32 -8.21
CA ASP A 129 15.77 -8.35 -7.37
C ASP A 129 15.96 -8.14 -5.84
N GLU A 130 16.60 -7.05 -5.40
CA GLU A 130 16.73 -6.73 -3.98
C GLU A 130 15.39 -6.23 -3.41
N ILE A 131 14.79 -7.06 -2.55
CA ILE A 131 13.56 -6.72 -1.83
C ILE A 131 13.91 -6.02 -0.51
N LYS A 132 13.33 -4.83 -0.29
CA LYS A 132 13.32 -4.19 1.03
C LYS A 132 12.07 -4.59 1.79
N GLU A 133 12.21 -4.82 3.10
CA GLU A 133 11.12 -5.26 3.97
C GLU A 133 10.93 -4.31 5.15
N TRP A 134 9.67 -4.04 5.50
CA TRP A 134 9.26 -3.39 6.73
C TRP A 134 8.36 -4.32 7.55
N PRO A 135 8.46 -4.27 8.89
CA PRO A 135 7.73 -5.17 9.76
C PRO A 135 6.21 -4.92 9.81
N SER A 136 5.72 -3.80 9.26
CA SER A 136 4.30 -3.45 9.20
C SER A 136 4.03 -2.31 8.21
N LEU A 137 2.75 -2.11 7.85
CA LEU A 137 2.34 -1.01 6.98
C LEU A 137 2.63 0.37 7.60
N PRO A 138 2.31 0.64 8.88
CA PRO A 138 2.67 1.91 9.52
C PRO A 138 4.18 2.18 9.51
N ALA A 139 5.03 1.17 9.69
CA ALA A 139 6.49 1.35 9.64
C ALA A 139 6.92 1.81 8.24
N TYR A 140 6.37 1.19 7.20
CA TYR A 140 6.58 1.59 5.80
C TYR A 140 6.08 3.01 5.53
N LEU A 141 4.84 3.34 5.90
CA LEU A 141 4.26 4.67 5.67
C LEU A 141 5.02 5.77 6.43
N MET A 142 5.50 5.50 7.65
CA MET A 142 6.33 6.44 8.40
C MET A 142 7.69 6.68 7.75
N TYR A 143 8.27 5.66 7.11
CA TYR A 143 9.48 5.81 6.29
C TYR A 143 9.20 6.70 5.07
N ARG A 144 8.14 6.42 4.30
CA ARG A 144 7.71 7.26 3.16
C ARG A 144 7.47 8.71 3.55
N LEU A 145 6.85 8.95 4.71
CA LEU A 145 6.61 10.29 5.24
C LEU A 145 7.87 11.04 5.69
N ARG A 146 9.04 10.40 5.76
CA ARG A 146 10.33 11.04 6.08
C ARG A 146 11.13 11.46 4.85
N GLY A 147 10.72 11.04 3.65
CA GLY A 147 11.34 11.46 2.40
C GLY A 147 11.71 10.35 1.44
N GLY A 148 11.68 9.08 1.87
CA GLY A 148 12.23 7.98 1.08
C GLY A 148 13.76 8.01 1.05
#